data_AF-A0A523AYP8-F1
#
_entry.id   AF-A0A523AYP8-F1
#
_cell.length_a   1.000
_cell.length_b   1.000
_cell.length_c   1.000
_cell.angle_alpha   90.00
_cell.angle_beta   90.00
_cell.angle_gamma   90.00
#
_symmetry.space_group_name_H-M   'P 1'
#
loop_
_entity.id
_entity.type
_entity.pdbx_description
1 polymer ?
#
loop_
_entity_poly.entity_id
_entity_poly.type
_entity_poly.pdbx_seq_one_letter_code
_entity_poly.pdbx_strand_id
1 'polypeptide(L)'
;MEKRRAVDFVKRVCEECGPRLAGSEGENKAGEMIYKELTSFCDEVEKEYFESRPRAFLDYIWFTTAFYLIGVALYFLGYPLITAISIALALLIFFLQQCLHYEVIDIFFPRVKEFHVIGKIKPKREAKKLVIISAHYDSAYEFPLLGRLRTRSIYVVSLAIAISFAAITLLLIEGLLKIQEVSLAQKPLLLVGLAIVLTIAFTLRSNRGVLGANDDLAGVAAIIEAGRLINQDRPENTEVWIVIFAGEEHMRGSKRFVQRHYDELKRRNAIIFNLE
;
A
#
# COMPACT_ATOMS: atom_id res chain seq x y z
N MET A 1 22.53 -21.16 14.56
CA MET A 1 23.38 -20.05 14.06
C MET A 1 22.58 -19.14 13.13
N GLU A 2 21.88 -19.72 12.14
CA GLU A 2 21.01 -19.02 11.16
C GLU A 2 19.91 -18.15 11.78
N LYS A 3 19.09 -18.67 12.71
CA LYS A 3 18.04 -17.88 13.39
C LYS A 3 18.56 -16.61 14.07
N ARG A 4 19.80 -16.66 14.59
CA ARG A 4 20.43 -15.51 15.24
C ARG A 4 20.82 -14.45 14.21
N ARG A 5 21.34 -14.88 13.05
CA ARG A 5 21.69 -14.01 11.92
C ARG A 5 20.48 -13.26 11.35
N ALA A 6 19.34 -13.93 11.20
CA ALA A 6 18.11 -13.30 10.73
C ALA A 6 17.65 -12.18 11.68
N VAL A 7 17.57 -12.47 12.99
CA VAL A 7 17.19 -11.47 14.00
C VAL A 7 18.20 -10.32 14.07
N ASP A 8 19.50 -10.63 13.99
CA ASP A 8 20.56 -9.62 13.99
C ASP A 8 20.48 -8.71 12.75
N PHE A 9 20.12 -9.25 11.58
CA PHE A 9 19.86 -8.46 10.38
C PHE A 9 18.71 -7.48 10.59
N VAL A 10 17.56 -7.95 11.07
CA VAL A 10 16.39 -7.10 11.36
C VAL A 10 16.78 -5.98 12.33
N LYS A 11 17.48 -6.31 13.41
CA LYS A 11 17.91 -5.35 14.42
C LYS A 11 18.82 -4.27 13.81
N ARG A 12 19.82 -4.65 13.02
CA ARG A 12 20.71 -3.69 12.35
C ARG A 12 19.95 -2.76 11.41
N VAL A 13 19.02 -3.28 10.59
CA VAL A 13 18.24 -2.42 9.69
C VAL A 13 17.38 -1.43 10.49
N CYS A 14 16.72 -1.88 11.56
CA CYS A 14 15.95 -0.99 12.44
C CYS A 14 16.80 0.11 13.09
N GLU A 15 18.00 -0.23 13.58
CA GLU A 15 18.89 0.71 14.27
C GLU A 15 19.58 1.68 13.30
N GLU A 16 20.00 1.20 12.14
CA GLU A 16 20.77 1.99 11.18
C GLU A 16 19.89 2.79 10.20
N CYS A 17 18.74 2.25 9.80
CA CYS A 17 17.87 2.86 8.79
C CYS A 17 16.65 3.55 9.41
N GLY A 18 16.19 3.09 10.58
CA GLY A 18 14.92 3.52 11.15
C GLY A 18 13.72 3.11 10.28
N PRO A 19 12.62 3.90 10.31
CA PRO A 19 11.50 3.72 9.39
C PRO A 19 11.91 3.89 7.92
N ARG A 20 11.36 3.03 7.07
CA ARG A 20 11.65 2.90 5.64
C ARG A 20 10.43 3.30 4.81
N LEU A 21 9.91 4.50 5.07
CA LEU A 21 8.80 5.04 4.30
C LEU A 21 9.20 5.12 2.82
N ALA A 22 8.27 4.83 1.91
CA ALA A 22 8.50 4.89 0.48
C ALA A 22 9.11 6.23 0.01
N GLY A 23 10.20 6.15 -0.74
CA GLY A 23 11.00 7.27 -1.23
C GLY A 23 11.90 7.94 -0.18
N SER A 24 12.02 7.39 1.03
CA SER A 24 12.84 7.97 2.11
C SER A 24 14.31 7.55 2.04
N GLU A 25 15.17 8.27 2.77
CA GLU A 25 16.56 7.86 2.96
C GLU A 25 16.68 6.50 3.68
N GLY A 26 15.79 6.24 4.65
CA GLY A 26 15.76 4.98 5.38
C GLY A 26 15.46 3.79 4.47
N GLU A 27 14.49 3.93 3.56
CA GLU A 27 14.21 2.91 2.53
C GLU A 27 15.44 2.69 1.64
N ASN A 28 16.00 3.77 1.06
CA ASN A 28 17.19 3.66 0.20
C ASN A 28 18.35 2.94 0.93
N LYS A 29 18.65 3.33 2.17
CA LYS A 29 19.70 2.71 2.97
C LYS A 29 19.44 1.23 3.25
N ALA A 30 18.21 0.84 3.55
CA ALA A 30 17.83 -0.55 3.74
C ALA A 30 18.00 -1.37 2.44
N GLY A 31 17.55 -0.83 1.31
CA GLY A 31 17.75 -1.45 -0.01
C GLY A 31 19.23 -1.67 -0.34
N GLU A 32 20.11 -0.72 0.01
CA GLU A 32 21.56 -0.88 -0.13
C GLU A 32 22.15 -1.99 0.76
N MET A 33 21.67 -2.10 2.01
CA MET A 33 22.10 -3.18 2.91
C MET A 33 21.66 -4.56 2.39
N ILE A 34 20.42 -4.66 1.91
CA ILE A 34 19.86 -5.88 1.30
C ILE A 34 20.64 -6.26 0.05
N TYR A 35 20.93 -5.30 -0.84
CA TYR A 35 21.75 -5.51 -2.02
C TYR A 35 23.12 -6.13 -1.68
N LYS A 36 23.79 -5.61 -0.64
CA LYS A 36 25.07 -6.17 -0.16
C LYS A 36 24.90 -7.59 0.39
N GLU A 37 23.85 -7.85 1.17
CA GLU A 37 23.59 -9.20 1.69
C GLU A 37 23.37 -10.21 0.55
N LEU A 38 22.57 -9.88 -0.46
CA LEU A 38 22.33 -10.75 -1.62
C LEU A 38 23.60 -10.94 -2.47
N THR A 39 24.39 -9.87 -2.68
CA THR A 39 25.63 -9.93 -3.47
C THR A 39 26.66 -10.90 -2.88
N SER A 40 26.60 -11.16 -1.57
CA SER A 40 27.52 -12.10 -0.92
C SER A 40 27.30 -13.57 -1.30
N PHE A 41 26.19 -13.94 -1.95
CA PHE A 41 25.90 -15.33 -2.27
C PHE A 41 25.13 -15.59 -3.57
N CYS A 42 24.38 -14.63 -4.11
CA CYS A 42 23.70 -14.79 -5.40
C CYS A 42 24.69 -14.72 -6.56
N ASP A 43 24.36 -15.36 -7.69
CA ASP A 43 25.18 -15.30 -8.91
C ASP A 43 25.09 -13.92 -9.57
N GLU A 44 23.90 -13.30 -9.53
CA GLU A 44 23.63 -11.97 -10.06
C GLU A 44 22.74 -11.20 -9.08
N VAL A 45 23.02 -9.91 -8.89
CA VAL A 45 22.17 -9.03 -8.08
C VAL A 45 21.99 -7.70 -8.79
N GLU A 46 20.74 -7.29 -8.94
CA GLU A 46 20.38 -6.03 -9.58
C GLU A 46 19.47 -5.18 -8.69
N LYS A 47 19.57 -3.87 -8.88
CA LYS A 47 18.62 -2.89 -8.34
C LYS A 47 17.70 -2.48 -9.48
N GLU A 48 16.44 -2.83 -9.35
CA GLU A 48 15.45 -2.49 -10.36
C GLU A 48 14.69 -1.24 -9.95
N TYR A 49 15.07 -0.10 -10.52
CA TYR A 49 14.44 1.18 -10.21
C TYR A 49 13.09 1.34 -10.90
N PHE A 50 12.15 1.95 -10.17
CA PHE A 50 10.86 2.44 -10.65
C PHE A 50 10.51 3.77 -10.00
N GLU A 51 9.45 4.40 -10.49
CA GLU A 51 8.95 5.65 -9.92
C GLU A 51 7.48 5.49 -9.52
N SER A 52 7.13 6.10 -8.39
CA SER A 52 5.77 6.08 -7.85
C SER A 52 5.44 7.39 -7.13
N ARG A 53 4.23 7.50 -6.58
CA ARG A 53 3.73 8.67 -5.83
C ARG A 53 3.03 8.23 -4.54
N PRO A 54 3.77 7.65 -3.59
CA PRO A 54 3.23 6.80 -2.52
C PRO A 54 2.30 7.55 -1.57
N ARG A 55 2.50 8.86 -1.37
CA ARG A 55 1.62 9.67 -0.51
C ARG A 55 0.16 9.66 -0.97
N ALA A 56 -0.08 9.55 -2.28
CA ALA A 56 -1.44 9.50 -2.83
C ALA A 56 -2.25 8.31 -2.31
N PHE A 57 -1.59 7.20 -1.98
CA PHE A 57 -2.24 5.99 -1.47
C PHE A 57 -2.93 6.21 -0.12
N LEU A 58 -2.39 7.06 0.75
CA LEU A 58 -3.00 7.32 2.06
C LEU A 58 -3.69 8.68 2.14
N ASP A 59 -3.14 9.69 1.46
CA ASP A 59 -3.66 11.06 1.50
C ASP A 59 -4.87 11.28 0.56
N TYR A 60 -5.35 10.23 -0.12
CA TYR A 60 -6.64 10.25 -0.82
C TYR A 60 -7.79 10.66 0.10
N ILE A 61 -7.69 10.34 1.40
CA ILE A 61 -8.71 10.65 2.38
C ILE A 61 -8.98 12.16 2.46
N TRP A 62 -7.98 13.00 2.16
CA TRP A 62 -8.16 14.46 2.12
C TRP A 62 -8.94 14.91 0.90
N PHE A 63 -8.77 14.26 -0.25
CA PHE A 63 -9.59 14.52 -1.43
C PHE A 63 -11.04 14.12 -1.17
N THR A 64 -11.28 12.92 -0.63
CA THR A 64 -12.64 12.46 -0.33
C THR A 64 -13.32 13.34 0.73
N THR A 65 -12.56 13.79 1.74
CA THR A 65 -13.04 14.73 2.76
C THR A 65 -13.36 16.09 2.18
N ALA A 66 -12.53 16.63 1.29
CA ALA A 66 -12.77 17.90 0.63
C ALA A 66 -14.05 17.86 -0.21
N PHE A 67 -14.24 16.83 -1.04
CA PHE A 67 -15.47 16.65 -1.81
C PHE A 67 -16.71 16.48 -0.92
N TYR A 68 -16.59 15.76 0.19
CA TYR A 68 -17.69 15.64 1.16
C TYR A 68 -18.02 17.00 1.79
N LEU A 69 -17.02 17.73 2.27
CA LEU A 69 -17.17 19.07 2.88
C LEU A 69 -17.78 20.08 1.90
N ILE A 70 -17.28 20.13 0.66
CA ILE A 70 -17.82 20.97 -0.41
C ILE A 70 -19.28 20.59 -0.68
N GLY A 71 -19.60 19.30 -0.73
CA GLY A 71 -20.97 18.81 -0.86
C GLY A 71 -21.86 19.35 0.26
N VAL A 72 -21.45 19.20 1.52
CA VAL A 72 -22.22 19.72 2.66
C VAL A 72 -22.44 21.23 2.55
N ALA A 73 -21.41 22.00 2.19
CA ALA A 73 -21.55 23.45 1.99
C ALA A 73 -22.56 23.78 0.88
N LEU A 74 -22.47 23.12 -0.27
CA LEU A 74 -23.39 23.30 -1.40
C LEU A 74 -24.83 22.93 -1.05
N TYR A 75 -25.03 21.91 -0.21
CA TYR A 75 -26.36 21.55 0.28
C TYR A 75 -27.00 22.68 1.07
N PHE A 76 -26.26 23.31 1.98
CA PHE A 76 -26.74 24.48 2.73
C PHE A 76 -26.96 25.73 1.87
N LEU A 77 -26.36 25.77 0.68
CA LEU A 77 -26.63 26.79 -0.35
C LEU A 77 -27.83 26.44 -1.25
N GLY A 78 -28.50 25.30 -1.02
CA GLY A 78 -29.71 24.89 -1.74
C GLY A 78 -29.46 24.04 -2.99
N TYR A 79 -28.30 23.40 -3.11
CA TYR A 79 -27.93 22.58 -4.28
C TYR A 79 -27.85 21.07 -3.95
N PRO A 80 -28.97 20.37 -3.70
CA PRO A 80 -28.96 18.96 -3.29
C PRO A 80 -28.40 18.01 -4.36
N LEU A 81 -28.70 18.24 -5.65
CA LEU A 81 -28.18 17.37 -6.72
C LEU A 81 -26.67 17.53 -6.92
N ILE A 82 -26.14 18.75 -6.83
CA ILE A 82 -24.69 18.99 -6.91
C ILE A 82 -23.99 18.38 -5.70
N THR A 83 -24.61 18.45 -4.53
CA THR A 83 -24.14 17.75 -3.32
C THR A 83 -24.05 16.24 -3.55
N ALA A 84 -25.06 15.62 -4.14
CA ALA A 84 -25.07 14.19 -4.42
C ALA A 84 -23.91 13.79 -5.33
N ILE A 85 -23.67 14.58 -6.40
CA ILE A 85 -22.53 14.38 -7.31
C ILE A 85 -21.21 14.51 -6.54
N SER A 86 -21.07 15.52 -5.68
CA SER A 86 -19.84 15.73 -4.90
C SER A 86 -19.52 14.55 -3.98
N ILE A 87 -20.51 14.04 -3.23
CA ILE A 87 -20.33 12.87 -2.35
C ILE A 87 -20.09 11.60 -3.18
N ALA A 88 -20.76 11.44 -4.32
CA ALA A 88 -20.52 10.32 -5.23
C ALA A 88 -19.08 10.34 -5.79
N LEU A 89 -18.53 11.51 -6.13
CA LEU A 89 -17.13 11.66 -6.53
C LEU A 89 -16.17 11.28 -5.40
N ALA A 90 -16.47 11.65 -4.15
CA ALA A 90 -15.68 11.23 -2.99
C ALA A 90 -15.65 9.69 -2.86
N LEU A 91 -16.80 9.03 -2.97
CA LEU A 91 -16.89 7.56 -2.94
C LEU A 91 -16.18 6.92 -4.14
N LEU A 92 -16.28 7.52 -5.33
CA LEU A 92 -15.60 7.03 -6.52
C LEU A 92 -14.08 7.09 -6.35
N ILE A 93 -13.53 8.19 -5.82
CA ILE A 93 -12.10 8.31 -5.52
C ILE A 93 -11.68 7.24 -4.52
N PHE A 94 -12.42 7.07 -3.40
CA PHE A 94 -12.15 6.01 -2.43
C PHE A 94 -12.13 4.62 -3.10
N PHE A 95 -13.14 4.31 -3.91
CA PHE A 95 -13.26 3.02 -4.56
C PHE A 95 -12.11 2.75 -5.55
N LEU A 96 -11.83 3.70 -6.44
CA LEU A 96 -10.77 3.54 -7.45
C LEU A 96 -9.38 3.50 -6.79
N GLN A 97 -9.10 4.41 -5.85
CA GLN A 97 -7.77 4.57 -5.25
C GLN A 97 -7.48 3.50 -4.19
N GLN A 98 -8.43 3.23 -3.29
CA GLN A 98 -8.21 2.39 -2.11
C GLN A 98 -8.71 0.96 -2.29
N CYS A 99 -9.80 0.72 -3.03
CA CYS A 99 -10.29 -0.65 -3.26
C CYS A 99 -9.66 -1.30 -4.49
N LEU A 100 -9.51 -0.56 -5.59
CA LEU A 100 -8.92 -1.07 -6.84
C LEU A 100 -7.44 -0.72 -7.02
N HIS A 101 -6.88 0.09 -6.13
CA HIS A 101 -5.47 0.50 -6.15
C HIS A 101 -5.05 1.17 -7.47
N TYR A 102 -5.98 1.84 -8.15
CA TYR A 102 -5.66 2.69 -9.30
C TYR A 102 -5.02 4.00 -8.83
N GLU A 103 -4.21 4.59 -9.70
CA GLU A 103 -3.44 5.80 -9.40
C GLU A 103 -4.15 7.04 -9.96
N VAL A 104 -5.35 7.33 -9.44
CA VAL A 104 -6.28 8.33 -10.02
C VAL A 104 -5.88 9.75 -9.64
N ILE A 105 -5.58 9.97 -8.36
CA ILE A 105 -5.23 11.29 -7.82
C ILE A 105 -3.72 11.47 -7.64
N ASP A 106 -2.93 10.44 -7.96
CA ASP A 106 -1.48 10.42 -7.77
C ASP A 106 -0.80 11.61 -8.45
N ILE A 107 -1.33 12.11 -9.56
CA ILE A 107 -0.82 13.28 -10.28
C ILE A 107 -0.64 14.54 -9.41
N PHE A 108 -1.33 14.64 -8.27
CA PHE A 108 -1.21 15.77 -7.32
C PHE A 108 -0.13 15.59 -6.26
N PHE A 109 0.53 14.42 -6.20
CA PHE A 109 1.51 14.09 -5.17
C PHE A 109 2.95 14.06 -5.72
N PRO A 110 3.98 14.28 -4.89
CA PRO A 110 5.37 14.21 -5.31
C PRO A 110 5.74 12.83 -5.86
N ARG A 111 6.55 12.83 -6.93
CA ARG A 111 7.16 11.63 -7.49
C ARG A 111 8.38 11.24 -6.67
N VAL A 112 8.55 9.95 -6.41
CA VAL A 112 9.72 9.37 -5.76
C VAL A 112 10.32 8.30 -6.64
N LYS A 113 11.60 8.04 -6.45
CA LYS A 113 12.33 6.95 -7.09
C LYS A 113 12.62 5.88 -6.04
N GLU A 114 12.25 4.66 -6.35
CA GLU A 114 12.38 3.49 -5.48
C GLU A 114 13.06 2.37 -6.28
N PHE A 115 13.48 1.29 -5.61
CA PHE A 115 13.99 0.11 -6.30
C PHE A 115 13.69 -1.20 -5.59
N HIS A 116 13.43 -2.24 -6.39
CA HIS A 116 13.48 -3.62 -5.92
C HIS A 116 14.93 -4.08 -5.85
N VAL A 117 15.24 -5.01 -4.94
CA VAL A 117 16.50 -5.74 -4.95
C VAL A 117 16.23 -7.16 -5.42
N ILE A 118 16.84 -7.56 -6.53
CA ILE A 118 16.62 -8.87 -7.15
C ILE A 118 17.94 -9.63 -7.13
N GLY A 119 18.00 -10.73 -6.36
CA GLY A 119 19.11 -11.68 -6.38
C GLY A 119 18.73 -12.94 -7.15
N LYS A 120 19.59 -13.41 -8.05
CA LYS A 120 19.34 -14.60 -8.87
C LYS A 120 20.30 -15.72 -8.49
N ILE A 121 19.75 -16.91 -8.26
CA ILE A 121 20.50 -18.15 -8.03
C ILE A 121 20.25 -19.08 -9.22
N LYS A 122 21.30 -19.33 -9.99
CA LYS A 122 21.27 -20.20 -11.16
C LYS A 122 21.18 -21.67 -10.75
N PRO A 123 20.39 -22.49 -11.45
CA PRO A 123 20.35 -23.93 -11.22
C PRO A 123 21.67 -24.60 -11.61
N LYS A 124 21.83 -25.86 -11.21
CA LYS A 124 23.01 -26.69 -11.58
C LYS A 124 23.09 -26.94 -13.09
N ARG A 125 21.94 -26.97 -13.79
CA ARG A 125 21.83 -27.18 -15.24
C ARG A 125 21.05 -26.04 -15.89
N GLU A 126 20.62 -26.22 -17.13
CA GLU A 126 19.77 -25.27 -17.85
C GLU A 126 18.48 -24.96 -17.07
N ALA A 127 18.19 -23.65 -16.92
CA ALA A 127 17.04 -23.13 -16.23
C ALA A 127 15.76 -23.33 -17.07
N LYS A 128 14.85 -24.17 -16.58
CA LYS A 128 13.56 -24.47 -17.23
C LYS A 128 12.36 -23.90 -16.48
N LYS A 129 12.50 -23.67 -15.17
CA LYS A 129 11.45 -23.16 -14.28
C LYS A 129 11.97 -21.95 -13.51
N LEU A 130 11.05 -21.10 -13.07
CA LEU A 130 11.35 -19.96 -12.20
C LEU A 130 10.55 -20.09 -10.90
N VAL A 131 11.24 -20.00 -9.77
CA VAL A 131 10.62 -19.77 -8.47
C VAL A 131 11.08 -18.41 -7.97
N ILE A 132 10.15 -17.61 -7.48
CA ILE A 132 10.40 -16.35 -6.80
C ILE A 132 10.12 -16.57 -5.31
N ILE A 133 11.07 -16.24 -4.46
CA ILE A 133 10.82 -16.02 -3.04
C ILE A 133 10.88 -14.52 -2.77
N SER A 134 9.85 -13.97 -2.14
CA SER A 134 9.70 -12.53 -1.99
C SER A 134 9.24 -12.10 -0.61
N ALA A 135 9.57 -10.85 -0.30
CA ALA A 135 9.20 -10.11 0.90
C ALA A 135 9.31 -8.61 0.54
N HIS A 136 8.83 -7.71 1.39
CA HIS A 136 9.01 -6.27 1.18
C HIS A 136 9.84 -5.60 2.28
N TYR A 137 10.51 -4.51 1.93
CA TYR A 137 11.45 -3.86 2.86
C TYR A 137 11.09 -2.41 3.19
N ASP A 138 10.09 -1.84 2.53
CA ASP A 138 9.49 -0.59 2.99
C ASP A 138 8.72 -0.79 4.31
N SER A 139 8.31 0.30 4.93
CA SER A 139 7.53 0.27 6.16
C SER A 139 6.46 1.34 6.17
N ALA A 140 5.36 1.08 6.85
CA ALA A 140 4.21 1.96 6.91
C ALA A 140 4.41 3.24 7.73
N TYR A 141 3.46 4.17 7.55
CA TYR A 141 3.12 5.12 8.60
C TYR A 141 2.40 4.40 9.75
N GLU A 142 2.50 4.93 10.95
CA GLU A 142 1.62 4.50 12.05
C GLU A 142 0.16 4.84 11.68
N PHE A 143 -0.75 3.89 11.91
CA PHE A 143 -2.19 4.06 11.69
C PHE A 143 -2.96 4.15 13.01
N PRO A 144 -3.17 5.34 13.59
CA PRO A 144 -3.80 5.48 14.91
C PRO A 144 -5.19 4.86 15.02
N LEU A 145 -6.03 5.05 13.98
CA LEU A 145 -7.39 4.49 13.94
C LEU A 145 -7.36 2.96 13.98
N LEU A 146 -6.54 2.36 13.11
CA LEU A 146 -6.41 0.90 13.00
C LEU A 146 -5.70 0.33 14.23
N GLY A 147 -4.69 1.01 14.77
CA GLY A 147 -3.99 0.57 15.97
C GLY A 147 -4.89 0.56 17.22
N ARG A 148 -5.72 1.60 17.40
CA ARG A 148 -6.63 1.71 18.55
C ARG A 148 -7.84 0.79 18.46
N LEU A 149 -8.48 0.74 17.29
CA LEU A 149 -9.73 -0.01 17.11
C LEU A 149 -9.50 -1.42 16.58
N ARG A 150 -8.31 -1.73 16.07
CA ARG A 150 -7.97 -3.00 15.42
C ARG A 150 -9.01 -3.35 14.36
N THR A 151 -9.53 -4.57 14.40
CA THR A 151 -10.58 -5.05 13.51
C THR A 151 -11.86 -4.23 13.58
N ARG A 152 -12.14 -3.50 14.68
CA ARG A 152 -13.33 -2.66 14.81
C ARG A 152 -13.26 -1.38 13.98
N SER A 153 -12.08 -1.00 13.48
CA SER A 153 -11.94 0.13 12.54
C SER A 153 -12.80 -0.05 11.29
N ILE A 154 -13.03 -1.30 10.86
CA ILE A 154 -13.89 -1.64 9.72
C ILE A 154 -15.33 -1.15 9.90
N TYR A 155 -15.84 -1.10 11.14
CA TYR A 155 -17.19 -0.62 11.41
C TYR A 155 -17.28 0.90 11.25
N VAL A 156 -16.22 1.64 11.59
CA VAL A 156 -16.18 3.10 11.40
C VAL A 156 -16.14 3.44 9.91
N VAL A 157 -15.29 2.76 9.15
CA VAL A 157 -15.19 2.94 7.69
C VAL A 157 -16.49 2.52 7.00
N SER A 158 -17.02 1.34 7.33
CA SER A 158 -18.29 0.85 6.77
C SER A 158 -19.47 1.77 7.09
N LEU A 159 -19.52 2.34 8.31
CA LEU A 159 -20.55 3.30 8.70
C LEU A 159 -20.46 4.59 7.88
N ALA A 160 -19.25 5.11 7.65
CA ALA A 160 -19.04 6.29 6.80
C ALA A 160 -19.54 6.06 5.37
N ILE A 161 -19.25 4.88 4.81
CA ILE A 161 -19.72 4.46 3.48
C ILE A 161 -21.25 4.35 3.46
N ALA A 162 -21.85 3.67 4.44
CA ALA A 162 -23.30 3.51 4.54
C ALA A 162 -24.04 4.84 4.66
N ILE A 163 -23.55 5.76 5.51
CA ILE A 163 -24.08 7.12 5.65
C ILE A 163 -23.96 7.89 4.33
N SER A 164 -22.85 7.74 3.61
CA SER A 164 -22.65 8.40 2.32
C SER A 164 -23.66 7.92 1.27
N PHE A 165 -23.93 6.61 1.19
CA PHE A 165 -24.96 6.08 0.29
C PHE A 165 -26.38 6.52 0.69
N ALA A 166 -26.71 6.50 1.99
CA ALA A 166 -27.99 6.99 2.50
C ALA A 166 -28.17 8.48 2.19
N ALA A 167 -27.13 9.30 2.39
CA ALA A 167 -27.14 10.72 2.08
C ALA A 167 -27.35 10.97 0.58
N ILE A 168 -26.65 10.25 -0.31
CA ILE A 168 -26.87 10.34 -1.77
C ILE A 168 -28.32 10.03 -2.10
N THR A 169 -28.89 8.97 -1.51
CA THR A 169 -30.27 8.54 -1.79
C THR A 169 -31.28 9.64 -1.43
N LEU A 170 -31.16 10.21 -0.22
CA LEU A 170 -32.03 11.28 0.24
C LEU A 170 -31.85 12.58 -0.56
N LEU A 171 -30.62 12.92 -0.98
CA LEU A 171 -30.36 14.07 -1.86
C LEU A 171 -31.02 13.93 -3.23
N LEU A 172 -31.05 12.72 -3.78
CA LEU A 172 -31.74 12.44 -5.04
C LEU A 172 -33.25 12.55 -4.87
N ILE A 173 -33.81 12.05 -3.77
CA ILE A 173 -35.24 12.21 -3.45
C ILE A 173 -35.60 13.69 -3.31
N GLU A 174 -34.84 14.44 -2.51
CA GLU A 174 -35.07 15.87 -2.30
C GLU A 174 -34.91 16.68 -3.60
N GLY A 175 -33.85 16.43 -4.37
CA GLY A 175 -33.57 17.20 -5.58
C GLY A 175 -34.44 16.84 -6.79
N LEU A 176 -34.75 15.55 -7.00
CA LEU A 176 -35.53 15.09 -8.16
C LEU A 176 -37.04 15.08 -7.89
N LEU A 177 -37.45 14.61 -6.71
CA LEU A 177 -38.87 14.52 -6.35
C LEU A 177 -39.39 15.77 -5.63
N LYS A 178 -38.49 16.71 -5.29
CA LYS A 178 -38.81 18.00 -4.65
C LYS A 178 -39.55 17.87 -3.30
N ILE A 179 -39.31 16.76 -2.59
CA ILE A 179 -39.88 16.49 -1.26
C ILE A 179 -39.00 17.18 -0.20
N GLN A 180 -39.38 18.38 0.24
CA GLN A 180 -38.55 19.21 1.11
C GLN A 180 -38.48 18.71 2.56
N GLU A 181 -39.44 17.90 2.99
CA GLU A 181 -39.51 17.29 4.32
C GLU A 181 -38.31 16.37 4.58
N VAL A 182 -37.72 15.82 3.52
CA VAL A 182 -36.49 15.02 3.56
C VAL A 182 -35.32 15.81 4.16
N SER A 183 -35.32 17.14 3.99
CA SER A 183 -34.24 18.00 4.48
C SER A 183 -34.05 17.93 6.00
N LEU A 184 -35.10 17.59 6.76
CA LEU A 184 -35.05 17.41 8.21
C LEU A 184 -34.18 16.21 8.61
N ALA A 185 -34.23 15.12 7.85
CA ALA A 185 -33.38 13.95 8.05
C ALA A 185 -32.00 14.13 7.39
N GLN A 186 -31.94 14.84 6.26
CA GLN A 186 -30.73 14.99 5.48
C GLN A 186 -29.67 15.87 6.14
N LYS A 187 -30.07 16.99 6.75
CA LYS A 187 -29.15 17.90 7.47
C LYS A 187 -28.32 17.18 8.54
N PRO A 188 -28.92 16.49 9.53
CA PRO A 188 -28.15 15.79 10.56
C PRO A 188 -27.33 14.64 9.96
N LEU A 189 -27.85 13.92 8.96
CA LEU A 189 -27.12 12.83 8.31
C LEU A 189 -25.82 13.31 7.66
N LEU A 190 -25.87 14.43 6.93
CA LEU A 190 -24.70 15.06 6.32
C LEU A 190 -23.69 15.55 7.35
N LEU A 191 -24.15 16.16 8.45
CA LEU A 191 -23.25 16.66 9.50
C LEU A 191 -22.58 15.51 10.26
N VAL A 192 -23.32 14.44 10.56
CA VAL A 192 -22.76 13.22 11.19
C VAL A 192 -21.78 12.54 10.24
N GLY A 193 -22.14 12.39 8.96
CA GLY A 193 -21.25 11.83 7.94
C GLY A 193 -19.96 12.65 7.81
N LEU A 194 -20.05 13.97 7.77
CA LEU A 194 -18.89 14.86 7.73
C LEU A 194 -18.01 14.69 8.97
N ALA A 195 -18.60 14.63 10.17
CA ALA A 195 -17.85 14.42 11.41
C ALA A 195 -17.09 13.09 11.40
N ILE A 196 -17.71 12.01 10.91
CA ILE A 196 -17.05 10.69 10.78
C ILE A 196 -15.93 10.74 9.74
N VAL A 197 -16.19 11.30 8.55
CA VAL A 197 -15.17 11.41 7.50
C VAL A 197 -13.97 12.23 7.95
N LEU A 198 -14.20 13.37 8.63
CA LEU A 198 -13.12 14.16 9.25
C LEU A 198 -12.37 13.34 10.30
N THR A 199 -13.07 12.61 11.16
CA THR A 199 -12.44 11.74 12.15
C THR A 199 -11.52 10.72 11.47
N ILE A 200 -11.97 10.06 10.41
CA ILE A 200 -11.14 9.14 9.62
C ILE A 200 -9.94 9.90 9.03
N ALA A 201 -10.15 11.04 8.37
CA ALA A 201 -9.06 11.82 7.75
C ALA A 201 -7.95 12.19 8.73
N PHE A 202 -8.31 12.63 9.94
CA PHE A 202 -7.34 13.02 10.97
C PHE A 202 -6.71 11.84 11.72
N THR A 203 -7.30 10.64 11.67
CA THR A 203 -6.84 9.50 12.47
C THR A 203 -6.38 8.29 11.65
N LEU A 204 -6.57 8.30 10.33
CA LEU A 204 -6.18 7.21 9.44
C LEU A 204 -4.69 6.92 9.57
N ARG A 205 -3.84 7.92 9.31
CA ARG A 205 -2.38 7.81 9.48
C ARG A 205 -1.80 8.97 10.28
N SER A 206 -0.69 8.71 10.95
CA SER A 206 0.14 9.75 11.57
C SER A 206 1.26 10.18 10.63
N ASN A 207 2.09 11.14 11.08
CA ASN A 207 3.31 11.54 10.37
C ASN A 207 4.55 10.73 10.80
N ARG A 208 4.39 9.71 11.64
CA ARG A 208 5.48 8.86 12.12
C ARG A 208 5.50 7.57 11.32
N GLY A 209 6.68 7.15 10.88
CA GLY A 209 6.88 5.80 10.32
C GLY A 209 7.08 4.77 11.42
N VAL A 210 6.64 3.54 11.19
CA VAL A 210 6.93 2.40 12.08
C VAL A 210 8.26 1.76 11.70
N LEU A 211 8.86 1.02 12.64
CA LEU A 211 10.13 0.32 12.37
C LEU A 211 9.96 -0.89 11.45
N GLY A 212 8.75 -1.44 11.31
CA GLY A 212 8.48 -2.57 10.42
C GLY A 212 9.38 -3.80 10.66
N ALA A 213 9.62 -4.14 11.94
CA ALA A 213 10.51 -5.25 12.28
C ALA A 213 9.90 -6.61 11.92
N ASN A 214 8.59 -6.77 12.17
CA ASN A 214 7.83 -7.94 11.75
C ASN A 214 7.26 -7.77 10.33
N ASP A 215 6.82 -6.55 10.02
CA ASP A 215 6.16 -6.14 8.78
C ASP A 215 7.07 -5.15 8.04
N ASP A 216 7.99 -5.58 7.18
CA ASP A 216 8.25 -6.99 6.83
C ASP A 216 9.76 -7.36 6.81
N LEU A 217 10.54 -6.74 7.71
CA LEU A 217 11.95 -7.15 7.85
C LEU A 217 12.11 -8.62 8.27
N ALA A 218 11.11 -9.20 8.95
CA ALA A 218 11.12 -10.61 9.30
C ALA A 218 11.04 -11.51 8.05
N GLY A 219 10.15 -11.21 7.10
CA GLY A 219 10.08 -11.88 5.80
C GLY A 219 11.37 -11.70 5.00
N VAL A 220 11.88 -10.46 4.93
CA VAL A 220 13.16 -10.16 4.25
C VAL A 220 14.31 -11.00 4.82
N ALA A 221 14.47 -11.02 6.14
CA ALA A 221 15.53 -11.80 6.79
C ALA A 221 15.37 -13.30 6.55
N ALA A 222 14.13 -13.81 6.58
CA ALA A 222 13.84 -15.21 6.34
C ALA A 222 14.21 -15.64 4.91
N ILE A 223 13.85 -14.85 3.89
CA ILE A 223 14.15 -15.22 2.49
C ILE A 223 15.62 -14.98 2.11
N ILE A 224 16.33 -14.06 2.76
CA ILE A 224 17.79 -13.95 2.63
C ILE A 224 18.45 -15.24 3.11
N GLU A 225 18.09 -15.74 4.30
CA GLU A 225 18.67 -16.97 4.83
C GLU A 225 18.24 -18.21 4.03
N ALA A 226 16.97 -18.29 3.61
CA ALA A 226 16.51 -19.35 2.71
C ALA A 226 17.31 -19.34 1.39
N GLY A 227 17.56 -18.16 0.82
CA GLY A 227 18.41 -17.98 -0.34
C GLY A 227 19.83 -18.51 -0.15
N ARG A 228 20.44 -18.27 1.02
CA ARG A 228 21.78 -18.80 1.35
C ARG A 228 21.78 -20.33 1.36
N LEU A 229 20.76 -20.95 1.94
CA LEU A 229 20.61 -22.41 1.96
C LEU A 229 20.39 -22.99 0.56
N ILE A 230 19.53 -22.36 -0.24
CA ILE A 230 19.29 -22.74 -1.65
C ILE A 230 20.57 -22.61 -2.47
N ASN A 231 21.40 -21.60 -2.21
CA ASN A 231 22.66 -21.44 -2.92
C ASN A 231 23.69 -22.54 -2.58
N GLN A 232 23.61 -23.12 -1.37
CA GLN A 232 24.46 -24.23 -0.94
C GLN A 232 24.00 -25.57 -1.57
N ASP A 233 22.69 -25.79 -1.68
CA ASP A 233 22.12 -26.92 -2.40
C ASP A 233 21.16 -26.48 -3.50
N ARG A 234 21.75 -26.14 -4.65
CA ARG A 234 21.03 -25.58 -5.79
C ARG A 234 20.10 -26.59 -6.46
N PRO A 235 18.91 -26.17 -6.94
CA PRO A 235 18.04 -27.01 -7.75
C PRO A 235 18.69 -27.42 -9.08
N GLU A 236 18.24 -28.54 -9.65
CA GLU A 236 18.77 -29.05 -10.94
C GLU A 236 18.43 -28.16 -12.14
N ASN A 237 17.17 -27.70 -12.24
CA ASN A 237 16.65 -26.97 -13.42
C ASN A 237 15.75 -25.77 -13.07
N THR A 238 15.70 -25.39 -11.79
CA THR A 238 14.87 -24.28 -11.32
C THR A 238 15.79 -23.14 -10.91
N GLU A 239 15.64 -22.01 -11.58
CA GLU A 239 16.27 -20.77 -11.11
C GLU A 239 15.42 -20.18 -9.98
N VAL A 240 16.09 -19.63 -8.99
CA VAL A 240 15.44 -18.98 -7.86
C VAL A 240 15.77 -17.50 -7.87
N TRP A 241 14.75 -16.66 -7.93
CA TRP A 241 14.89 -15.23 -7.72
C TRP A 241 14.47 -14.89 -6.29
N ILE A 242 15.31 -14.14 -5.61
CA ILE A 242 15.02 -13.51 -4.33
C ILE A 242 14.65 -12.07 -4.66
N VAL A 243 13.37 -11.75 -4.58
CA VAL A 243 12.85 -10.43 -4.95
C VAL A 243 12.40 -9.71 -3.69
N ILE A 244 13.17 -8.70 -3.30
CA ILE A 244 12.87 -7.85 -2.15
C ILE A 244 12.19 -6.59 -2.67
N PHE A 245 10.86 -6.50 -2.51
CA PHE A 245 10.06 -5.43 -3.06
C PHE A 245 10.18 -4.14 -2.23
N ALA A 246 10.43 -3.00 -2.89
CA ALA A 246 10.01 -1.70 -2.37
C ALA A 246 8.55 -1.44 -2.73
N GLY A 247 7.88 -0.62 -1.93
CA GLY A 247 6.58 -0.04 -2.24
C GLY A 247 5.40 -1.00 -2.15
N GLU A 248 5.45 -1.93 -1.21
CA GLU A 248 4.29 -2.75 -0.82
C GLU A 248 3.27 -1.90 -0.05
N GLU A 249 3.73 -1.01 0.84
CA GLU A 249 2.89 -0.24 1.76
C GLU A 249 2.00 0.79 1.05
N HIS A 250 2.25 0.98 -0.25
CA HIS A 250 1.42 1.74 -1.17
C HIS A 250 0.92 0.93 -2.36
N MET A 251 1.10 -0.38 -2.37
CA MET A 251 0.60 -1.37 -3.33
C MET A 251 1.03 -1.10 -4.78
N ARG A 252 2.13 -0.37 -5.00
CA ARG A 252 2.59 0.00 -6.36
C ARG A 252 3.83 -0.77 -6.79
N GLY A 253 4.68 -1.18 -5.86
CA GLY A 253 5.94 -1.86 -6.13
C GLY A 253 5.80 -3.13 -6.96
N SER A 254 5.17 -4.16 -6.38
CA SER A 254 4.97 -5.45 -7.05
C SER A 254 4.21 -5.32 -8.38
N LYS A 255 3.31 -4.33 -8.51
CA LYS A 255 2.65 -4.01 -9.80
C LYS A 255 3.66 -3.60 -10.87
N ARG A 256 4.62 -2.73 -10.55
CA ARG A 256 5.66 -2.29 -11.50
C ARG A 256 6.59 -3.44 -11.89
N PHE A 257 6.97 -4.28 -10.93
CA PHE A 257 7.75 -5.48 -11.20
C PHE A 257 7.02 -6.42 -12.17
N VAL A 258 5.76 -6.78 -11.88
CA VAL A 258 4.99 -7.68 -12.74
C VAL A 258 4.76 -7.07 -14.12
N GLN A 259 4.51 -5.76 -14.22
CA GLN A 259 4.37 -5.08 -15.51
C GLN A 259 5.66 -5.18 -16.36
N ARG A 260 6.83 -5.01 -15.74
CA ARG A 260 8.13 -5.09 -16.43
C ARG A 260 8.48 -6.52 -16.84
N HIS A 261 8.14 -7.51 -16.02
CA HIS A 261 8.55 -8.92 -16.22
C HIS A 261 7.44 -9.83 -16.74
N TYR A 262 6.27 -9.30 -17.09
CA TYR A 262 5.05 -10.08 -17.39
C TYR A 262 5.29 -11.24 -18.37
N ASP A 263 5.91 -10.95 -19.50
CA ASP A 263 6.15 -11.96 -20.55
C ASP A 263 7.16 -13.02 -20.11
N GLU A 264 8.20 -12.65 -19.35
CA GLU A 264 9.17 -13.60 -18.83
C GLU A 264 8.54 -14.51 -17.77
N LEU A 265 7.84 -13.92 -16.80
CA LEU A 265 7.18 -14.66 -15.72
C LEU A 265 6.17 -15.66 -16.30
N LYS A 266 5.39 -15.22 -17.30
CA LYS A 266 4.41 -16.07 -18.00
C LYS A 266 5.10 -17.18 -18.80
N ARG A 267 6.12 -16.86 -19.60
CA ARG A 267 6.88 -17.83 -20.41
C ARG A 267 7.53 -18.92 -19.55
N ARG A 268 8.01 -18.56 -18.36
CA ARG A 268 8.71 -19.47 -17.45
C ARG A 268 7.81 -20.17 -16.43
N ASN A 269 6.50 -19.92 -16.50
CA ASN A 269 5.52 -20.42 -15.55
C ASN A 269 5.97 -20.17 -14.09
N ALA A 270 6.29 -18.91 -13.80
CA ALA A 270 6.87 -18.52 -12.52
C ALA A 270 5.92 -18.82 -11.36
N ILE A 271 6.45 -19.37 -10.27
CA ILE A 271 5.74 -19.57 -9.00
C ILE A 271 6.35 -18.62 -7.98
N ILE A 272 5.50 -17.91 -7.24
CA ILE A 272 5.95 -16.99 -6.18
C ILE A 272 5.54 -17.51 -4.80
N PHE A 273 6.48 -17.47 -3.86
CA PHE A 273 6.25 -17.64 -2.43
C PHE A 273 6.56 -16.31 -1.75
N ASN A 274 5.53 -15.59 -1.36
CA ASN A 274 5.67 -14.35 -0.60
C ASN A 274 5.63 -14.64 0.89
N LEU A 275 6.55 -14.04 1.65
CA LEU A 275 6.56 -14.04 3.11
C LEU A 275 6.28 -12.63 3.58
N GLU A 276 5.30 -12.50 4.48
CA GLU A 276 4.81 -11.27 5.13
C GLU A 276 4.21 -11.66 6.50
#